data_AF-A0A961MKD8-F1
#
_entry.id   AF-A0A961MKD8-F1
#
_cell.length_a   1.000
_cell.length_b   1.000
_cell.length_c   1.000
_cell.angle_alpha   90.00
_cell.angle_beta   90.00
_cell.angle_gamma   90.00
#
_symmetry.space_group_name_H-M   'P 1'
#
loop_
_entity.id
_entity.type
_entity.pdbx_description
1 polymer ?
#
loop_
_entity_poly.entity_id
_entity_poly.type
_entity_poly.pdbx_seq_one_letter_code
_entity_poly.pdbx_strand_id
1 'polypeptide(L)'
;MDLPAPPRDFRHLPGVDKLRLRDPETGAFLHMAGTGTTQVLAWAWLGTARQAETLRERALARGEDWPFTPIRRDLVEIVATQDAN
;
A
#
# COMPACT_ATOMS: atom_id res chain seq x y z
N MET A 1 1.34 -30.36 29.54
CA MET A 1 0.77 -29.01 29.32
C MET A 1 0.92 -28.71 27.85
N ASP A 2 -0.17 -28.86 27.11
CA ASP A 2 -0.22 -28.57 25.68
C ASP A 2 -0.50 -27.08 25.53
N LEU A 3 0.44 -26.31 24.96
CA LEU A 3 0.22 -24.90 24.62
C LEU A 3 -0.74 -24.86 23.44
N PRO A 4 -1.82 -24.04 23.47
CA PRO A 4 -2.70 -23.95 22.32
C PRO A 4 -1.91 -23.43 21.12
N ALA A 5 -1.98 -24.17 20.01
CA ALA A 5 -1.42 -23.72 18.73
C ALA A 5 -1.94 -22.31 18.41
N PRO A 6 -1.10 -21.41 17.88
CA PRO A 6 -1.56 -20.07 17.53
C PRO A 6 -2.73 -20.19 16.53
N PRO A 7 -3.79 -19.37 16.67
CA PRO A 7 -4.95 -19.45 15.79
C PRO A 7 -4.50 -19.29 14.34
N ARG A 8 -4.81 -20.29 13.51
CA ARG A 8 -4.43 -20.39 12.09
C ARG A 8 -5.28 -19.50 11.18
N ASP A 9 -5.70 -18.33 11.66
CA ASP A 9 -6.55 -17.41 10.92
C ASP A 9 -5.96 -16.00 10.89
N PHE A 10 -4.77 -15.87 10.28
CA PHE A 10 -4.24 -14.57 9.84
C PHE A 10 -5.13 -13.90 8.77
N ARG A 11 -6.09 -14.65 8.20
CA ARG A 11 -6.99 -14.21 7.12
C ARG A 11 -8.02 -13.15 7.54
N HIS A 12 -8.09 -12.79 8.82
CA HIS A 12 -9.09 -11.86 9.33
C HIS A 12 -8.50 -10.71 10.17
N LEU A 13 -7.22 -10.42 10.03
CA LEU A 13 -6.66 -9.22 10.65
C LEU A 13 -7.09 -7.98 9.82
N PRO A 14 -7.91 -7.07 10.38
CA PRO A 14 -8.34 -5.86 9.67
C PRO A 14 -7.11 -5.01 9.35
N GLY A 15 -6.69 -5.00 8.08
CA GLY A 15 -5.52 -4.25 7.62
C GLY A 15 -4.49 -5.03 6.81
N VAL A 16 -4.54 -6.37 6.80
CA VAL A 16 -3.59 -7.20 6.03
C VAL A 16 -3.75 -7.04 4.52
N ASP A 17 -4.95 -6.69 4.06
CA ASP A 17 -5.22 -6.46 2.63
C ASP A 17 -5.01 -5.01 2.18
N LYS A 18 -4.48 -4.15 3.07
CA LYS A 18 -4.20 -2.76 2.70
C LYS A 18 -2.88 -2.64 1.97
N LEU A 19 -2.95 -1.96 0.83
CA LEU A 19 -1.87 -1.73 -0.11
C LEU A 19 -1.61 -0.23 -0.20
N ARG A 20 -0.34 0.11 -0.42
CA ARG A 20 0.09 1.43 -0.86
C ARG A 20 0.50 1.34 -2.32
N LEU A 21 0.38 2.43 -3.04
CA LEU A 21 0.76 2.52 -4.45
C LEU A 21 2.09 3.25 -4.53
N ARG A 22 3.14 2.58 -5.00
CA ARG A 22 4.50 3.12 -5.10
C ARG A 22 4.93 3.20 -6.55
N ASP A 23 5.48 4.33 -6.94
CA ASP A 23 6.19 4.52 -8.18
C ASP A 23 7.59 3.86 -8.06
N PRO A 24 7.92 2.85 -8.88
CA PRO A 24 9.21 2.17 -8.83
C PRO A 24 10.37 3.03 -9.35
N GLU A 25 10.13 4.04 -10.18
CA GLU A 25 11.17 4.93 -10.71
C GLU A 25 11.60 5.96 -9.68
N THR A 26 10.61 6.64 -9.07
CA THR A 26 10.89 7.72 -8.11
C THR A 26 10.91 7.24 -6.66
N GLY A 27 10.38 6.05 -6.39
CA GLY A 27 10.18 5.52 -5.05
C GLY A 27 9.05 6.20 -4.27
N ALA A 28 8.39 7.22 -4.83
CA ALA A 28 7.32 7.96 -4.19
C ALA A 28 6.02 7.15 -4.16
N PHE A 29 5.12 7.51 -3.25
CA PHE A 29 3.80 6.88 -3.14
C PHE A 29 2.72 7.76 -3.78
N LEU A 30 1.62 7.15 -4.24
CA LEU A 30 0.43 7.91 -4.62
C LEU A 30 -0.07 8.70 -3.41
N HIS A 31 -0.38 9.98 -3.60
CA HIS A 31 -0.95 10.80 -2.54
C HIS A 31 -2.39 10.37 -2.22
N MET A 32 -2.83 10.50 -0.97
CA MET A 32 -4.16 10.06 -0.52
C MET A 32 -5.33 10.71 -1.27
N ALA A 33 -5.10 11.88 -1.89
CA ALA A 33 -6.08 12.54 -2.76
C ALA A 33 -6.35 11.77 -4.07
N GLY A 34 -5.57 10.72 -4.37
CA GLY A 34 -5.67 9.95 -5.61
C GLY A 34 -5.05 10.65 -6.82
N THR A 35 -4.36 11.77 -6.61
CA THR A 35 -3.66 12.56 -7.63
C THR A 35 -2.33 13.05 -7.07
N GLY A 36 -1.29 13.01 -7.90
CA GLY A 36 0.08 13.37 -7.51
C GLY A 36 0.76 12.32 -6.62
N THR A 37 2.03 12.57 -6.31
CA THR A 37 2.88 11.67 -5.51
C THR A 37 3.36 12.33 -4.23
N THR A 38 3.72 11.51 -3.24
CA THR A 38 4.24 11.95 -1.95
C THR A 38 5.29 10.97 -1.44
N GLN A 39 6.32 11.49 -0.78
CA GLN A 39 7.29 10.68 -0.04
C GLN A 39 6.88 10.49 1.42
N VAL A 40 5.88 11.25 1.90
CA VAL A 40 5.42 11.20 3.29
C VAL A 40 4.42 10.06 3.44
N LEU A 41 4.81 9.00 4.17
CA LEU A 41 3.96 7.83 4.38
C LEU A 41 2.60 8.15 5.04
N ALA A 42 2.53 9.20 5.86
CA ALA A 42 1.27 9.65 6.46
C ALA A 42 0.28 10.21 5.42
N TRP A 43 0.79 10.67 4.26
CA TRP A 43 -0.01 11.20 3.17
C TRP A 43 -0.17 10.26 1.99
N ALA A 44 0.50 9.11 2.04
CA ALA A 44 0.44 8.11 1.01
C ALA A 44 -0.88 7.33 1.08
N TRP A 45 -1.46 7.12 -0.10
CA TRP A 45 -2.72 6.42 -0.31
C TRP A 45 -2.65 5.00 0.28
N LEU A 46 -3.74 4.60 0.95
CA LEU A 46 -3.87 3.32 1.60
C LEU A 46 -5.27 2.76 1.36
N GLY A 47 -5.36 1.66 0.61
CA GLY A 47 -6.64 1.05 0.27
C GLY A 47 -6.49 -0.41 -0.12
N THR A 48 -7.56 -1.02 -0.62
CA THR A 48 -7.55 -2.42 -1.07
C THR A 48 -7.10 -2.54 -2.54
N ALA A 49 -6.72 -3.75 -2.97
CA ALA A 49 -6.41 -4.04 -4.38
C ALA A 49 -7.52 -3.58 -5.33
N ARG A 50 -8.79 -3.81 -4.95
CA ARG A 50 -9.95 -3.40 -5.75
C ARG A 50 -10.02 -1.88 -5.90
N GLN A 51 -9.77 -1.12 -4.82
CA GLN A 51 -9.78 0.34 -4.89
C GLN A 51 -8.61 0.87 -5.73
N ALA A 52 -7.44 0.22 -5.66
CA ALA A 52 -6.30 0.57 -6.49
C ALA A 52 -6.60 0.35 -7.98
N GLU A 53 -7.25 -0.75 -8.35
CA GLU A 53 -7.66 -1.00 -9.73
C GLU A 53 -8.65 0.06 -10.22
N THR A 54 -9.64 0.44 -9.41
CA THR A 54 -10.56 1.53 -9.77
C THR A 54 -9.84 2.87 -9.98
N LEU A 55 -8.77 3.16 -9.23
CA LEU A 55 -7.98 4.37 -9.45
C LEU A 55 -7.17 4.29 -10.75
N ARG A 56 -6.58 3.12 -11.03
CA ARG A 56 -5.89 2.86 -12.30
C ARG A 56 -6.81 3.06 -13.48
N GLU A 57 -7.99 2.43 -13.47
CA GLU A 57 -9.00 2.59 -14.53
C GLU A 57 -9.36 4.06 -14.75
N ARG A 58 -9.52 4.83 -13.66
CA ARG A 58 -9.82 6.27 -13.72
C ARG A 58 -8.68 7.10 -14.29
N ALA A 59 -7.43 6.79 -13.97
CA ALA A 59 -6.28 7.49 -14.52
C ALA A 59 -6.13 7.19 -16.02
N LEU A 60 -6.25 5.92 -16.40
CA LEU A 60 -6.24 5.50 -17.81
C LEU A 60 -7.38 6.15 -18.60
N ALA A 61 -8.58 6.25 -18.02
CA ALA A 61 -9.71 6.94 -18.64
C ALA A 61 -9.49 8.46 -18.82
N ARG A 62 -8.60 9.07 -18.01
CA ARG A 62 -8.17 10.48 -18.17
C ARG A 62 -7.01 10.63 -19.15
N GLY A 63 -6.45 9.52 -19.66
CA GLY A 63 -5.23 9.54 -20.46
C GLY A 63 -3.97 9.84 -19.65
N GLU A 64 -4.02 9.67 -18.33
CA GLU A 64 -2.87 9.82 -17.44
C GLU A 64 -2.08 8.51 -17.38
N ASP A 65 -0.75 8.62 -17.34
CA ASP A 65 0.12 7.48 -17.11
C ASP A 65 -0.06 6.94 -15.68
N TRP A 66 -0.02 5.61 -15.54
CA TRP A 66 -0.13 4.92 -14.26
C TRP A 66 1.13 4.11 -13.96
N PRO A 67 2.19 4.74 -13.42
CA PRO A 67 3.45 4.07 -13.09
C PRO A 67 3.40 3.32 -11.75
N PHE A 68 2.26 3.33 -11.04
CA PHE A 68 2.20 2.85 -9.67
C PHE A 68 2.07 1.32 -9.55
N THR A 69 2.93 0.74 -8.71
CA THR A 69 2.91 -0.67 -8.31
C THR A 69 2.30 -0.83 -6.91
N PRO A 70 1.35 -1.75 -6.71
CA PRO A 70 0.80 -2.03 -5.38
C PRO A 70 1.82 -2.75 -4.50
N ILE A 71 2.04 -2.23 -3.30
CA ILE A 71 2.92 -2.82 -2.28
C ILE A 71 2.13 -3.01 -0.99
N ARG A 72 2.30 -4.16 -0.36
CA ARG A 72 1.65 -4.45 0.92
C ARG A 72 2.15 -3.52 2.02
N ARG A 73 1.24 -3.06 2.88
CA ARG A 73 1.54 -2.10 3.96
C ARG A 73 2.62 -2.62 4.92
N ASP A 74 2.54 -3.90 5.29
CA ASP A 74 3.49 -4.58 6.18
C ASP A 74 4.93 -4.47 5.68
N LEU A 75 5.16 -4.62 4.37
CA LEU A 75 6.48 -4.53 3.77
C LEU A 75 7.05 -3.10 3.78
N VAL A 76 6.20 -2.07 3.76
CA VAL A 76 6.62 -0.66 3.75
C VAL A 76 6.98 -0.16 5.15
N GLU A 77 6.22 -0.56 6.17
CA GLU A 77 6.45 -0.11 7.55
C GLU A 77 7.67 -0.79 8.21
N ILE A 78 8.03 -2.00 7.77
CA ILE A 78 9.25 -2.68 8.21
C ILE A 78 10.50 -1.91 7.74
N VAL A 79 10.50 -1.41 6.51
CA VAL A 79 11.65 -0.66 5.95
C VAL A 79 11.79 0.70 6.61
N ALA A 80 10.69 1.43 6.83
CA ALA A 80 10.73 2.76 7.46
C ALA A 80 11.24 2.73 8.92
N THR A 81 11.19 1.57 9.58
CA THR A 81 11.68 1.40 10.96
C THR A 81 13.19 1.11 11.02
N GLN A 82 13.83 0.69 9.90
CA GLN A 82 15.25 0.32 9.89
C GLN A 82 16.23 1.49 9.65
N ASP A 83 15.75 2.63 9.14
CA ASP A 83 16.59 3.83 8.89
C ASP A 83 16.71 4.77 10.11
N ALA A 84 16.31 4.32 11.29
CA ALA A 84 16.35 5.10 12.54
C ALA A 84 17.30 4.47 13.58
N ASN A 85 18.52 4.08 13.18
CA ASN A 85 19.58 3.70 14.11
C ASN A 85 20.96 4.17 13.65
#